data_AF-W4EQV7-F1
#
_entry.id   AF-W4EQV7-F1
#
_cell.length_a   1.000
_cell.length_b   1.000
_cell.length_c   1.000
_cell.angle_alpha   90.00
_cell.angle_beta   90.00
_cell.angle_gamma   90.00
#
_symmetry.space_group_name_H-M   'P 1'
#
loop_
_entity.id
_entity.type
_entity.pdbx_description
1 polymer ?
#
loop_
_entity_poly.entity_id
_entity_poly.type
_entity_poly.pdbx_seq_one_letter_code
_entity_poly.pdbx_strand_id
1 'polypeptide(L)'
;MHKGLEETLAFLLLNGGGKMKHLCTILYYFVLLWLIFAMPAKADQLTLQEQIDGTPAGSVLVLEDGVYTGQITITKPITLRGSKHTMLEGNGKESLMKIENVQNVTLENINIADAHVGIVVKNTSQVNLHNVQLQNVWSGVQIHNSKHVVVNNLKIKGINGHYSKKGNGLDVFNSNDLTISNNKVQDVQDGFYIEKAQAIKLTDNAIKNSRYGIHFMYTEDALAEQNDFNQNVTGIMLMMTEDAQLQNNHVTEQNGLNGSGMVLFEAKNIDVLYNHFQNNRTALSTQKLATSTVEYNTFQMNQTAIELLRSNKENTVYANDFVGNIVNLRSDGTSSSISQNYYDDYDGIDFDDNGIGDSPYVALQSFGQWMVRKPSYQYFIESPSVVLLNKMDRQTNAIETEQLVDKEPMMYSAQKATTEGNIQLWQVVTGLTGLVLGLWLWRKEASV
;
A
#
# COMPACT_ATOMS: atom_id res chain seq x y z
N MET A 1 45.92 -20.01 -36.69
CA MET A 1 46.51 -21.33 -37.07
C MET A 1 45.71 -22.08 -38.15
N HIS A 2 44.38 -21.92 -38.26
CA HIS A 2 43.54 -22.73 -39.16
C HIS A 2 43.83 -22.62 -40.66
N LYS A 3 44.03 -21.41 -41.22
CA LYS A 3 44.23 -21.24 -42.68
C LYS A 3 45.53 -21.83 -43.24
N GLY A 4 46.63 -21.77 -42.48
CA GLY A 4 47.92 -22.26 -42.95
C GLY A 4 48.00 -23.78 -43.04
N LEU A 5 47.26 -24.50 -42.19
CA LEU A 5 47.25 -25.96 -42.20
C LEU A 5 46.49 -26.52 -43.41
N GLU A 6 45.38 -25.88 -43.77
CA GLU A 6 44.53 -26.28 -44.90
C GLU A 6 45.24 -26.10 -46.25
N GLU A 7 45.92 -24.97 -46.46
CA GLU A 7 46.67 -24.70 -47.70
C GLU A 7 47.84 -25.69 -47.87
N THR A 8 48.49 -26.09 -46.78
CA THR A 8 49.63 -27.03 -46.79
C THR A 8 49.17 -28.48 -47.07
N LEU A 9 48.04 -28.90 -46.48
CA LEU A 9 47.44 -30.22 -46.73
C LEU A 9 46.92 -30.35 -48.17
N ALA A 10 46.30 -29.29 -48.72
CA ALA A 10 45.84 -29.26 -50.10
C ALA A 10 47.00 -29.38 -51.11
N PHE A 11 48.13 -28.70 -50.86
CA PHE A 11 49.31 -28.76 -51.71
C PHE A 11 49.95 -30.17 -51.73
N LEU A 12 50.04 -30.83 -50.58
CA LEU A 12 50.58 -32.19 -50.45
C LEU A 12 49.68 -33.26 -51.09
N LEU A 13 48.36 -33.09 -51.02
CA LEU A 13 47.37 -33.98 -51.66
C LEU A 13 47.40 -33.91 -53.19
N LEU A 14 47.77 -32.76 -53.77
CA LEU A 14 47.86 -32.59 -55.22
C LEU A 14 49.21 -33.08 -55.78
N ASN A 15 50.32 -32.79 -55.08
CA ASN A 15 51.68 -32.98 -55.61
C ASN A 15 52.51 -34.14 -55.00
N GLY A 16 51.99 -34.88 -54.01
CA GLY A 16 52.74 -35.96 -53.36
C GLY A 16 52.80 -37.29 -54.14
N GLY A 17 53.85 -38.09 -53.95
CA GLY A 17 53.91 -39.48 -54.47
C GLY A 17 52.83 -40.37 -53.85
N GLY A 18 52.46 -41.47 -54.51
CA GLY A 18 51.25 -42.27 -54.19
C GLY A 18 51.08 -42.70 -52.73
N LYS A 19 52.16 -43.03 -52.01
CA LYS A 19 52.13 -43.35 -50.57
C LYS A 19 51.84 -42.13 -49.67
N MET A 20 52.30 -40.95 -50.06
CA MET A 20 52.12 -39.70 -49.32
C MET A 20 50.69 -39.15 -49.47
N LYS A 21 50.08 -39.36 -50.65
CA LYS A 21 48.66 -39.07 -50.87
C LYS A 21 47.76 -39.91 -49.96
N HIS A 22 47.99 -41.22 -49.84
CA HIS A 22 47.21 -42.08 -48.93
C HIS A 22 47.31 -41.66 -47.46
N LEU A 23 48.50 -41.29 -46.99
CA LEU A 23 48.68 -40.84 -45.60
C LEU A 23 47.94 -39.52 -45.33
N CYS A 24 48.02 -38.55 -46.25
CA CYS A 24 47.27 -37.30 -46.15
C CYS A 24 45.75 -37.52 -46.24
N THR A 25 45.28 -38.45 -47.07
CA THR A 25 43.85 -38.79 -47.15
C THR A 25 43.35 -39.40 -45.84
N ILE A 26 44.12 -40.32 -45.23
CA ILE A 26 43.77 -40.90 -43.92
C ILE A 26 43.76 -39.81 -42.85
N LEU A 27 44.77 -38.91 -42.83
CA LEU A 27 44.82 -37.81 -41.86
C LEU A 27 43.65 -36.85 -42.03
N TYR A 28 43.27 -36.54 -43.28
CA TYR A 28 42.14 -35.69 -43.60
C TYR A 28 40.81 -36.31 -43.14
N TYR A 29 40.59 -37.60 -43.39
CA TYR A 29 39.42 -38.31 -42.87
C TYR A 29 39.43 -38.41 -41.34
N PHE A 30 40.60 -38.55 -40.70
CA PHE A 30 40.72 -38.59 -39.24
C PHE A 30 40.39 -37.22 -38.61
N VAL A 31 40.85 -36.13 -39.22
CA VAL A 31 40.53 -34.75 -38.79
C VAL A 31 39.04 -34.44 -39.02
N LEU A 32 38.46 -34.88 -40.13
CA LEU A 32 37.02 -34.80 -40.38
C LEU A 32 36.21 -35.60 -39.35
N LEU A 33 36.66 -36.81 -39.00
CA LEU A 33 36.02 -37.64 -37.97
C LEU A 33 36.09 -36.96 -36.59
N TRP A 34 37.23 -36.33 -36.27
CA TRP A 34 37.43 -35.61 -35.02
C TRP A 34 36.57 -34.34 -34.93
N LEU A 35 36.38 -33.63 -36.05
CA LEU A 35 35.48 -32.48 -36.15
C LEU A 35 33.99 -32.86 -36.04
N ILE A 36 33.62 -34.07 -36.50
CA ILE A 36 32.25 -34.60 -36.35
C ILE A 36 31.98 -35.01 -34.88
N PHE A 37 32.99 -35.50 -34.16
CA PHE A 37 32.87 -35.85 -32.74
C PHE A 37 33.12 -34.68 -31.76
N ALA A 38 33.73 -33.59 -32.21
CA ALA A 38 33.91 -32.35 -31.44
C ALA A 38 32.70 -31.40 -31.57
N MET A 39 31.49 -31.95 -31.68
CA MET A 39 30.30 -31.14 -31.40
C MET A 39 30.33 -30.77 -29.92
N PRO A 40 30.25 -29.48 -29.54
CA PRO A 40 30.05 -29.13 -28.15
C PRO A 40 28.73 -29.77 -27.74
N ALA A 41 28.78 -30.74 -26.84
CA ALA A 41 27.58 -31.18 -26.15
C ALA A 41 26.99 -29.93 -25.50
N LYS A 42 25.84 -29.47 -26.00
CA LYS A 42 25.00 -28.56 -25.22
C LYS A 42 24.63 -29.36 -23.98
N ALA A 43 25.34 -29.14 -22.89
CA ALA A 43 24.79 -29.49 -21.59
C ALA A 43 23.51 -28.68 -21.49
N ASP A 44 22.35 -29.34 -21.62
CA ASP A 44 21.09 -28.70 -21.33
C ASP A 44 21.17 -28.20 -19.90
N GLN A 45 21.11 -26.88 -19.73
CA GLN A 45 21.06 -26.29 -18.39
C GLN A 45 19.81 -26.85 -17.71
N LEU A 46 20.00 -27.45 -16.54
CA LEU A 46 18.91 -27.93 -15.71
C LEU A 46 17.89 -26.81 -15.55
N THR A 47 16.62 -27.13 -15.82
CA THR A 47 15.51 -26.23 -15.54
C THR A 47 15.48 -25.91 -14.04
N LEU A 48 14.86 -24.79 -13.68
CA LEU A 48 14.73 -24.43 -12.27
C LEU A 48 13.98 -25.51 -11.47
N GLN A 49 12.97 -26.14 -12.07
CA GLN A 49 12.25 -27.24 -11.43
C GLN A 49 13.18 -28.43 -11.16
N GLU A 50 14.02 -28.82 -12.12
CA GLU A 50 14.98 -29.91 -11.90
C GLU A 50 16.03 -29.57 -10.83
N GLN A 51 16.47 -28.31 -10.76
CA GLN A 51 17.36 -27.84 -9.69
C GLN A 51 16.69 -27.93 -8.31
N ILE A 52 15.42 -27.52 -8.23
CA ILE A 52 14.62 -27.65 -7.01
C ILE A 52 14.46 -29.13 -6.66
N ASP A 53 14.08 -29.98 -7.61
CA ASP A 53 13.85 -31.42 -7.40
C ASP A 53 15.12 -32.14 -6.96
N GLY A 54 16.30 -31.76 -7.49
CA GLY A 54 17.60 -32.28 -7.09
C GLY A 54 18.12 -31.77 -5.75
N THR A 55 17.59 -30.65 -5.23
CA THR A 55 18.03 -30.05 -3.97
C THR A 55 17.51 -30.85 -2.77
N PRO A 56 18.35 -31.28 -1.80
CA PRO A 56 17.87 -31.99 -0.61
C PRO A 56 16.83 -31.19 0.19
N ALA A 57 15.84 -31.87 0.77
CA ALA A 57 14.81 -31.22 1.60
C ALA A 57 15.45 -30.48 2.79
N GLY A 58 14.97 -29.27 3.06
CA GLY A 58 15.45 -28.37 4.12
C GLY A 58 16.75 -27.63 3.78
N SER A 59 17.35 -27.87 2.61
CA SER A 59 18.59 -27.20 2.21
C SER A 59 18.32 -25.90 1.43
N VAL A 60 19.41 -25.20 1.10
CA VAL A 60 19.39 -23.93 0.38
C VAL A 60 19.78 -24.16 -1.08
N LEU A 61 18.91 -23.77 -2.00
CA LEU A 61 19.23 -23.64 -3.42
C LEU A 61 19.56 -22.17 -3.72
N VAL A 62 20.83 -21.91 -4.03
CA VAL A 62 21.29 -20.60 -4.50
C VAL A 62 21.15 -20.57 -6.02
N LEU A 63 20.40 -19.59 -6.52
CA LEU A 63 20.21 -19.38 -7.95
C LEU A 63 21.28 -18.44 -8.50
N GLU A 64 21.82 -18.81 -9.65
CA GLU A 64 22.71 -17.94 -10.41
C GLU A 64 21.93 -16.77 -11.01
N ASP A 65 22.67 -15.73 -11.41
CA ASP A 65 22.11 -14.60 -12.13
C ASP A 65 21.62 -15.07 -13.52
N GLY A 66 20.38 -14.73 -13.87
CA GLY A 66 19.79 -15.18 -15.11
C GLY A 66 18.26 -15.14 -15.13
N VAL A 67 17.72 -15.56 -16.27
CA VAL A 67 16.27 -15.69 -16.50
C VAL A 67 15.90 -17.16 -16.49
N TYR A 68 14.97 -17.52 -15.60
CA TYR A 68 14.38 -18.84 -15.53
C TYR A 68 12.94 -18.77 -16.03
N THR A 69 12.57 -19.70 -16.90
CA THR A 69 11.22 -19.79 -17.46
C THR A 69 10.54 -21.08 -17.03
N GLY A 70 9.22 -21.09 -17.10
CA GLY A 70 8.40 -22.25 -16.75
C GLY A 70 7.81 -22.17 -15.34
N GLN A 71 6.79 -22.98 -15.11
CA GLN A 71 6.10 -23.05 -13.83
C GLN A 71 6.96 -23.77 -12.79
N ILE A 72 6.89 -23.30 -11.55
CA ILE A 72 7.66 -23.82 -10.43
C ILE A 72 6.68 -24.33 -9.38
N THR A 73 6.90 -25.56 -8.92
CA THR A 73 6.16 -26.14 -7.80
C THR A 73 7.13 -26.58 -6.71
N ILE A 74 6.92 -26.04 -5.50
CA ILE A 74 7.68 -26.36 -4.30
C ILE A 74 6.79 -27.21 -3.39
N THR A 75 7.15 -28.49 -3.25
CA THR A 75 6.44 -29.50 -2.43
C THR A 75 7.30 -30.07 -1.30
N LYS A 76 8.51 -29.54 -1.11
CA LYS A 76 9.42 -29.92 -0.03
C LYS A 76 10.02 -28.69 0.65
N PRO A 77 10.38 -28.78 1.95
CA PRO A 77 11.03 -27.68 2.64
C PRO A 77 12.28 -27.25 1.87
N ILE A 78 12.48 -25.95 1.65
CA ILE A 78 13.61 -25.42 0.88
C ILE A 78 13.77 -23.92 1.14
N THR A 79 15.00 -23.43 1.08
CA THR A 79 15.28 -22.00 0.90
C THR A 79 15.71 -21.77 -0.55
N LEU A 80 14.95 -20.98 -1.30
CA LEU A 80 15.32 -20.53 -2.64
C LEU A 80 15.89 -19.11 -2.55
N ARG A 81 17.19 -18.97 -2.83
CA ARG A 81 17.89 -17.70 -2.70
C ARG A 81 18.43 -17.26 -4.06
N GLY A 82 17.87 -16.20 -4.61
CA GLY A 82 18.39 -15.53 -5.79
C GLY A 82 19.25 -14.33 -5.45
N SER A 83 19.36 -13.45 -6.45
CA SER A 83 19.98 -12.13 -6.37
C SER A 83 19.08 -11.08 -7.02
N LYS A 84 19.52 -9.82 -7.01
CA LYS A 84 18.86 -8.72 -7.76
C LYS A 84 18.77 -8.96 -9.28
N HIS A 85 19.50 -9.95 -9.81
CA HIS A 85 19.54 -10.32 -11.23
C HIS A 85 18.93 -11.69 -11.51
N THR A 86 18.39 -12.38 -10.50
CA THR A 86 17.61 -13.61 -10.69
C THR A 86 16.17 -13.25 -11.06
N MET A 87 15.77 -13.55 -12.29
CA MET A 87 14.43 -13.30 -12.81
C MET A 87 13.71 -14.61 -13.12
N LEU A 88 12.46 -14.71 -12.68
CA LEU A 88 11.53 -15.76 -13.06
C LEU A 88 10.49 -15.15 -13.99
N GLU A 89 10.42 -15.63 -15.23
CA GLU A 89 9.56 -15.08 -16.27
C GLU A 89 8.40 -16.03 -16.58
N GLY A 90 7.18 -15.51 -16.43
CA GLY A 90 5.94 -16.21 -16.75
C GLY A 90 5.51 -16.05 -18.21
N ASN A 91 4.36 -16.63 -18.53
CA ASN A 91 3.72 -16.54 -19.84
C ASN A 91 2.48 -15.62 -19.87
N GLY A 92 2.22 -14.92 -18.76
CA GLY A 92 1.07 -14.03 -18.54
C GLY A 92 -0.29 -14.73 -18.36
N LYS A 93 -0.36 -16.06 -18.43
CA LYS A 93 -1.62 -16.82 -18.46
C LYS A 93 -1.88 -17.66 -17.22
N GLU A 94 -0.82 -18.06 -16.52
CA GLU A 94 -0.89 -18.99 -15.40
C GLU A 94 -0.15 -18.45 -14.18
N SER A 95 -0.30 -19.16 -13.05
CA SER A 95 0.52 -18.91 -11.86
C SER A 95 1.96 -19.34 -12.10
N LEU A 96 2.94 -18.51 -11.75
CA LEU A 96 4.35 -18.83 -11.98
C LEU A 96 4.94 -19.77 -10.93
N MET A 97 4.75 -19.46 -9.64
CA MET A 97 5.28 -20.27 -8.53
C MET A 97 4.17 -20.75 -7.61
N LYS A 98 4.17 -22.04 -7.29
CA LYS A 98 3.27 -22.67 -6.32
C LYS A 98 4.05 -23.29 -5.18
N ILE A 99 3.69 -22.97 -3.95
CA ILE A 99 4.18 -23.58 -2.72
C ILE A 99 2.99 -24.29 -2.09
N GLU A 100 2.97 -25.63 -2.14
CA GLU A 100 1.77 -26.40 -1.81
C GLU A 100 2.06 -27.58 -0.87
N ASN A 101 1.21 -27.73 0.15
CA ASN A 101 1.21 -28.87 1.07
C ASN A 101 2.58 -29.13 1.72
N VAL A 102 3.28 -28.06 2.08
CA VAL A 102 4.65 -28.10 2.58
C VAL A 102 4.81 -27.20 3.81
N GLN A 103 5.92 -27.32 4.52
CA GLN A 103 6.27 -26.42 5.62
C GLN A 103 7.72 -25.95 5.47
N ASN A 104 8.07 -24.83 6.08
CA ASN A 104 9.45 -24.31 6.11
C ASN A 104 9.99 -24.02 4.70
N VAL A 105 9.35 -23.07 4.03
CA VAL A 105 9.78 -22.57 2.72
C VAL A 105 10.18 -21.11 2.84
N THR A 106 11.36 -20.77 2.32
CA THR A 106 11.86 -19.40 2.30
C THR A 106 12.20 -19.00 0.88
N LEU A 107 11.69 -17.85 0.42
CA LEU A 107 12.08 -17.22 -0.83
C LEU A 107 12.82 -15.91 -0.51
N GLU A 108 14.04 -15.78 -1.01
CA GLU A 108 14.90 -14.62 -0.78
C GLU A 108 15.42 -14.05 -2.11
N ASN A 109 15.25 -12.74 -2.31
CA ASN A 109 15.82 -12.01 -3.46
C ASN A 109 15.38 -12.60 -4.82
N ILE A 110 14.07 -12.76 -5.00
CA ILE A 110 13.48 -13.31 -6.23
C ILE A 110 12.73 -12.21 -6.96
N ASN A 111 12.97 -12.07 -8.27
CA ASN A 111 12.19 -11.19 -9.15
C ASN A 111 11.29 -12.03 -10.05
N ILE A 112 10.03 -11.63 -10.20
CA ILE A 112 9.02 -12.27 -11.05
C ILE A 112 8.48 -11.24 -12.04
N ALA A 113 8.36 -11.63 -13.30
CA ALA A 113 7.74 -10.83 -14.35
C ALA A 113 6.70 -11.64 -15.14
N ASP A 114 5.72 -10.91 -15.69
CA ASP A 114 4.80 -11.41 -16.72
C ASP A 114 4.03 -12.68 -16.32
N ALA A 115 3.42 -12.67 -15.14
CA ALA A 115 2.64 -13.79 -14.61
C ALA A 115 1.16 -13.41 -14.44
N HIS A 116 0.25 -14.39 -14.62
CA HIS A 116 -1.15 -14.16 -14.24
C HIS A 116 -1.27 -14.09 -12.71
N VAL A 117 -0.66 -15.05 -12.01
CA VAL A 117 -0.44 -14.99 -10.56
C VAL A 117 1.04 -15.18 -10.30
N GLY A 118 1.67 -14.31 -9.51
CA GLY A 118 3.10 -14.44 -9.22
C GLY A 118 3.41 -15.67 -8.36
N ILE A 119 2.91 -15.68 -7.13
CA ILE A 119 3.17 -16.73 -6.14
C ILE A 119 1.84 -17.19 -5.54
N VAL A 120 1.64 -18.50 -5.47
CA VAL A 120 0.52 -19.13 -4.75
C VAL A 120 1.09 -19.96 -3.61
N VAL A 121 0.71 -19.64 -2.38
CA VAL A 121 0.99 -20.40 -1.15
C VAL A 121 -0.31 -21.08 -0.74
N LYS A 122 -0.32 -22.41 -0.61
CA LYS A 122 -1.54 -23.16 -0.33
C LYS A 122 -1.30 -24.30 0.65
N ASN A 123 -2.16 -24.43 1.65
CA ASN A 123 -2.12 -25.51 2.65
C ASN A 123 -0.71 -25.66 3.27
N THR A 124 -0.07 -24.54 3.60
CA THR A 124 1.36 -24.49 3.94
C THR A 124 1.54 -23.76 5.28
N SER A 125 2.63 -24.03 6.00
CA SER A 125 2.99 -23.24 7.19
C SER A 125 4.46 -22.87 7.25
N GLN A 126 4.79 -21.81 8.00
CA GLN A 126 6.17 -21.33 8.16
C GLN A 126 6.78 -20.93 6.81
N VAL A 127 6.17 -19.93 6.18
CA VAL A 127 6.62 -19.39 4.89
C VAL A 127 7.22 -18.01 5.10
N ASN A 128 8.43 -17.80 4.58
CA ASN A 128 9.09 -16.50 4.60
C ASN A 128 9.29 -16.01 3.16
N LEU A 129 8.63 -14.93 2.80
CA LEU A 129 8.86 -14.21 1.55
C LEU A 129 9.63 -12.94 1.88
N HIS A 130 10.91 -12.88 1.48
CA HIS A 130 11.78 -11.77 1.80
C HIS A 130 12.43 -11.17 0.55
N ASN A 131 12.29 -9.85 0.37
CA ASN A 131 12.83 -9.13 -0.79
C ASN A 131 12.41 -9.76 -2.13
N VAL A 132 11.10 -9.95 -2.30
CA VAL A 132 10.51 -10.47 -3.55
C VAL A 132 9.95 -9.30 -4.35
N GLN A 133 10.21 -9.28 -5.65
CA GLN A 133 9.71 -8.23 -6.55
C GLN A 133 8.87 -8.85 -7.66
N LEU A 134 7.69 -8.29 -7.90
CA LEU A 134 6.76 -8.74 -8.94
C LEU A 134 6.37 -7.56 -9.81
N GLN A 135 6.51 -7.71 -11.13
CA GLN A 135 6.16 -6.69 -12.10
C GLN A 135 5.29 -7.26 -13.22
N ASN A 136 4.38 -6.43 -13.72
CA ASN A 136 3.44 -6.81 -14.79
C ASN A 136 2.68 -8.11 -14.47
N VAL A 137 2.23 -8.22 -13.23
CA VAL A 137 1.42 -9.35 -12.76
C VAL A 137 -0.05 -8.98 -12.69
N TRP A 138 -0.94 -9.90 -13.05
CA TRP A 138 -2.38 -9.67 -12.83
C TRP A 138 -2.72 -9.75 -11.33
N SER A 139 -2.22 -10.76 -10.61
CA SER A 139 -2.23 -10.85 -9.15
C SER A 139 -0.82 -11.17 -8.62
N GLY A 140 -0.43 -10.59 -7.49
CA GLY A 140 0.92 -10.72 -6.96
C GLY A 140 1.14 -12.03 -6.20
N VAL A 141 0.65 -12.07 -4.96
CA VAL A 141 0.83 -13.23 -4.05
C VAL A 141 -0.54 -13.66 -3.54
N GLN A 142 -0.83 -14.95 -3.55
CA GLN A 142 -2.05 -15.51 -2.97
C GLN A 142 -1.71 -16.52 -1.90
N ILE A 143 -2.27 -16.36 -0.71
CA ILE A 143 -2.05 -17.20 0.46
C ILE A 143 -3.37 -17.84 0.84
N HIS A 144 -3.43 -19.17 0.80
CA HIS A 144 -4.64 -19.95 1.03
C HIS A 144 -4.41 -20.99 2.11
N ASN A 145 -5.32 -21.08 3.09
CA ASN A 145 -5.33 -22.13 4.12
C ASN A 145 -3.95 -22.32 4.79
N SER A 146 -3.27 -21.23 5.11
CA SER A 146 -1.87 -21.26 5.54
C SER A 146 -1.68 -20.54 6.87
N LYS A 147 -0.57 -20.81 7.56
CA LYS A 147 -0.29 -20.21 8.87
C LYS A 147 1.17 -19.87 9.09
N HIS A 148 1.45 -18.88 9.94
CA HIS A 148 2.81 -18.40 10.22
C HIS A 148 3.52 -17.98 8.92
N VAL A 149 2.93 -17.01 8.23
CA VAL A 149 3.48 -16.48 6.98
C VAL A 149 4.05 -15.08 7.23
N VAL A 150 5.32 -14.91 6.90
CA VAL A 150 6.00 -13.61 6.95
C VAL A 150 6.23 -13.13 5.53
N VAL A 151 5.70 -11.95 5.22
CA VAL A 151 5.91 -11.25 3.96
C VAL A 151 6.61 -9.93 4.25
N ASN A 152 7.88 -9.83 3.88
CA ASN A 152 8.69 -8.67 4.17
C ASN A 152 9.40 -8.14 2.92
N ASN A 153 9.31 -6.82 2.71
CA ASN A 153 9.95 -6.14 1.58
C ASN A 153 9.52 -6.72 0.21
N LEU A 154 8.23 -7.03 0.09
CA LEU A 154 7.56 -7.37 -1.16
C LEU A 154 7.32 -6.09 -1.96
N LYS A 155 7.65 -6.11 -3.26
CA LYS A 155 7.32 -5.02 -4.18
C LYS A 155 6.45 -5.55 -5.29
N ILE A 156 5.24 -5.03 -5.44
CA ILE A 156 4.33 -5.41 -6.51
C ILE A 156 4.00 -4.18 -7.34
N LYS A 157 4.20 -4.30 -8.65
CA LYS A 157 3.61 -3.42 -9.66
C LYS A 157 2.69 -4.24 -10.55
N GLY A 158 1.40 -3.99 -10.42
CA GLY A 158 0.37 -4.64 -11.23
C GLY A 158 0.36 -4.16 -12.69
N ILE A 159 -0.71 -4.49 -13.39
CA ILE A 159 -0.95 -4.07 -14.77
C ILE A 159 -1.64 -2.71 -14.86
N ASN A 160 -1.43 -1.99 -15.97
CA ASN A 160 -2.12 -0.74 -16.24
C ASN A 160 -3.60 -0.98 -16.57
N GLY A 161 -4.44 0.03 -16.33
CA GLY A 161 -5.86 0.02 -16.69
C GLY A 161 -6.78 0.30 -15.51
N HIS A 162 -8.08 0.12 -15.74
CA HIS A 162 -9.09 0.26 -14.69
C HIS A 162 -9.01 -0.91 -13.70
N TYR A 163 -9.21 -0.66 -12.40
CA TYR A 163 -9.06 -1.66 -11.32
C TYR A 163 -9.89 -2.93 -11.56
N SER A 164 -11.04 -2.85 -12.21
CA SER A 164 -11.89 -4.02 -12.54
C SER A 164 -11.29 -4.98 -13.57
N LYS A 165 -10.14 -4.64 -14.16
CA LYS A 165 -9.37 -5.50 -15.08
C LYS A 165 -8.11 -6.07 -14.45
N LYS A 166 -7.78 -5.66 -13.24
CA LYS A 166 -6.59 -6.05 -12.48
C LYS A 166 -6.98 -7.13 -11.47
N GLY A 167 -5.99 -7.85 -10.95
CA GLY A 167 -6.13 -8.65 -9.74
C GLY A 167 -5.51 -7.92 -8.55
N ASN A 168 -5.55 -8.55 -7.39
CA ASN A 168 -5.07 -7.99 -6.14
C ASN A 168 -3.55 -8.14 -5.99
N GLY A 169 -2.93 -7.27 -5.20
CA GLY A 169 -1.51 -7.34 -4.88
C GLY A 169 -1.19 -8.57 -4.03
N LEU A 170 -1.78 -8.64 -2.85
CA LEU A 170 -1.67 -9.80 -1.97
C LEU A 170 -3.07 -10.23 -1.51
N ASP A 171 -3.39 -11.50 -1.74
CA ASP A 171 -4.61 -12.14 -1.29
C ASP A 171 -4.31 -13.08 -0.12
N VAL A 172 -5.14 -13.04 0.91
CA VAL A 172 -5.12 -13.97 2.05
C VAL A 172 -6.51 -14.55 2.23
N PHE A 173 -6.61 -15.88 2.23
CA PHE A 173 -7.86 -16.60 2.42
C PHE A 173 -7.71 -17.69 3.48
N ASN A 174 -8.62 -17.73 4.45
CA ASN A 174 -8.71 -18.80 5.46
C ASN A 174 -7.35 -19.07 6.16
N SER A 175 -6.61 -18.02 6.51
CA SER A 175 -5.22 -18.12 6.97
C SER A 175 -4.99 -17.29 8.22
N ASN A 176 -4.11 -17.76 9.11
CA ASN A 176 -3.89 -17.15 10.42
C ASN A 176 -2.40 -16.88 10.70
N ASP A 177 -2.11 -15.98 11.63
CA ASP A 177 -0.75 -15.62 12.03
C ASP A 177 0.10 -15.11 10.86
N LEU A 178 -0.27 -13.94 10.32
CA LEU A 178 0.44 -13.31 9.21
C LEU A 178 1.12 -12.02 9.65
N THR A 179 2.40 -11.87 9.31
CA THR A 179 3.15 -10.63 9.48
C THR A 179 3.56 -10.10 8.12
N ILE A 180 2.97 -8.98 7.72
CA ILE A 180 3.14 -8.36 6.40
C ILE A 180 3.73 -6.97 6.63
N SER A 181 5.03 -6.83 6.36
CA SER A 181 5.75 -5.59 6.69
C SER A 181 6.64 -5.03 5.59
N ASN A 182 6.81 -3.71 5.57
CA ASN A 182 7.74 -3.01 4.67
C ASN A 182 7.47 -3.25 3.17
N ASN A 183 6.21 -3.50 2.79
CA ASN A 183 5.87 -3.85 1.42
C ASN A 183 5.41 -2.60 0.62
N LYS A 184 5.62 -2.62 -0.70
CA LYS A 184 5.17 -1.57 -1.61
C LYS A 184 4.30 -2.17 -2.71
N VAL A 185 3.04 -1.77 -2.76
CA VAL A 185 2.07 -2.27 -3.75
C VAL A 185 1.49 -1.10 -4.52
N GLN A 186 1.50 -1.21 -5.85
CA GLN A 186 0.92 -0.17 -6.70
C GLN A 186 0.26 -0.76 -7.94
N ASP A 187 -0.72 0.00 -8.44
CA ASP A 187 -1.41 -0.25 -9.70
C ASP A 187 -2.09 -1.62 -9.76
N VAL A 188 -2.76 -2.03 -8.68
CA VAL A 188 -3.52 -3.30 -8.56
C VAL A 188 -5.01 -3.05 -8.38
N GLN A 189 -5.83 -4.11 -8.29
CA GLN A 189 -7.24 -3.98 -7.90
C GLN A 189 -7.33 -3.62 -6.43
N ASP A 190 -7.11 -4.55 -5.50
CA ASP A 190 -6.92 -4.25 -4.08
C ASP A 190 -5.46 -4.50 -3.70
N GLY A 191 -4.88 -3.65 -2.86
CA GLY A 191 -3.52 -3.79 -2.38
C GLY A 191 -3.36 -5.10 -1.62
N PHE A 192 -3.99 -5.15 -0.44
CA PHE A 192 -4.11 -6.35 0.39
C PHE A 192 -5.59 -6.71 0.58
N TYR A 193 -5.98 -7.87 0.07
CA TYR A 193 -7.31 -8.45 0.27
C TYR A 193 -7.20 -9.61 1.25
N ILE A 194 -7.90 -9.52 2.37
CA ILE A 194 -7.75 -10.45 3.49
C ILE A 194 -9.15 -10.92 3.90
N GLU A 195 -9.42 -12.20 3.69
CA GLU A 195 -10.72 -12.81 3.95
C GLU A 195 -10.60 -14.01 4.89
N LYS A 196 -11.45 -14.06 5.92
CA LYS A 196 -11.54 -15.17 6.88
C LYS A 196 -10.17 -15.46 7.51
N ALA A 197 -9.61 -14.45 8.14
CA ALA A 197 -8.25 -14.49 8.66
C ALA A 197 -8.21 -14.02 10.11
N GLN A 198 -7.22 -14.48 10.88
CA GLN A 198 -7.03 -14.10 12.27
C GLN A 198 -5.56 -13.81 12.59
N ALA A 199 -5.31 -12.93 13.56
CA ALA A 199 -3.97 -12.58 14.03
C ALA A 199 -3.10 -12.02 12.90
N ILE A 200 -3.54 -10.89 12.34
CA ILE A 200 -2.92 -10.27 11.17
C ILE A 200 -2.23 -8.98 11.57
N LYS A 201 -0.94 -8.87 11.27
CA LYS A 201 -0.14 -7.66 11.50
C LYS A 201 0.36 -7.07 10.19
N LEU A 202 -0.09 -5.85 9.88
CA LEU A 202 0.28 -5.05 8.72
C LEU A 202 1.06 -3.82 9.18
N THR A 203 2.36 -3.77 8.91
CA THR A 203 3.25 -2.68 9.39
C THR A 203 4.10 -2.06 8.29
N ASP A 204 4.26 -0.74 8.28
CA ASP A 204 5.17 -0.03 7.37
C ASP A 204 4.94 -0.33 5.88
N ASN A 205 3.68 -0.59 5.47
CA ASN A 205 3.35 -0.86 4.08
C ASN A 205 2.94 0.43 3.36
N ALA A 206 3.29 0.56 2.09
CA ALA A 206 2.86 1.65 1.22
C ALA A 206 2.03 1.11 0.06
N ILE A 207 0.78 1.55 -0.05
CA ILE A 207 -0.15 1.08 -1.06
C ILE A 207 -0.78 2.26 -1.79
N LYS A 208 -0.66 2.26 -3.12
CA LYS A 208 -1.20 3.34 -3.95
C LYS A 208 -1.87 2.90 -5.25
N ASN A 209 -2.67 3.80 -5.81
CA ASN A 209 -3.33 3.62 -7.11
C ASN A 209 -4.14 2.32 -7.22
N SER A 210 -4.81 1.95 -6.13
CA SER A 210 -5.64 0.74 -6.05
C SER A 210 -7.11 1.12 -5.82
N ARG A 211 -8.03 0.19 -6.02
CA ARG A 211 -9.41 0.33 -5.55
C ARG A 211 -9.38 0.41 -4.03
N TYR A 212 -8.91 -0.63 -3.35
CA TYR A 212 -8.72 -0.61 -1.90
C TYR A 212 -7.25 -0.72 -1.55
N GLY A 213 -6.77 0.04 -0.56
CA GLY A 213 -5.44 -0.15 0.00
C GLY A 213 -5.39 -1.47 0.77
N ILE A 214 -6.15 -1.54 1.87
CA ILE A 214 -6.46 -2.78 2.59
C ILE A 214 -7.95 -3.07 2.51
N HIS A 215 -8.29 -4.34 2.36
CA HIS A 215 -9.66 -4.84 2.40
C HIS A 215 -9.74 -6.06 3.33
N PHE A 216 -10.24 -5.85 4.55
CA PHE A 216 -10.55 -6.91 5.50
C PHE A 216 -12.00 -7.36 5.33
N MET A 217 -12.19 -8.68 5.24
CA MET A 217 -13.50 -9.33 5.19
C MET A 217 -13.54 -10.49 6.18
N TYR A 218 -14.46 -10.48 7.14
CA TYR A 218 -14.57 -11.57 8.13
C TYR A 218 -13.23 -11.82 8.85
N THR A 219 -12.57 -10.75 9.29
CA THR A 219 -11.26 -10.82 9.95
C THR A 219 -11.40 -10.50 11.43
N GLU A 220 -10.60 -11.17 12.25
CA GLU A 220 -10.54 -10.96 13.70
C GLU A 220 -9.08 -10.74 14.14
N ASP A 221 -8.85 -9.96 15.20
CA ASP A 221 -7.51 -9.72 15.76
C ASP A 221 -6.52 -9.19 14.69
N ALA A 222 -6.75 -7.95 14.26
CA ALA A 222 -5.97 -7.30 13.21
C ALA A 222 -5.30 -6.02 13.69
N LEU A 223 -4.02 -5.84 13.36
CA LEU A 223 -3.26 -4.61 13.58
C LEU A 223 -2.79 -4.05 12.24
N ALA A 224 -3.24 -2.85 11.89
CA ALA A 224 -2.68 -2.06 10.79
C ALA A 224 -2.01 -0.81 11.37
N GLU A 225 -0.69 -0.80 11.34
CA GLU A 225 0.13 0.22 11.98
C GLU A 225 1.12 0.87 11.00
N GLN A 226 1.27 2.19 11.05
CA GLN A 226 2.32 2.92 10.31
C GLN A 226 2.29 2.67 8.78
N ASN A 227 1.11 2.46 8.21
CA ASN A 227 0.96 2.25 6.77
C ASN A 227 0.61 3.55 6.05
N ASP A 228 1.04 3.66 4.80
CA ASP A 228 0.76 4.78 3.89
C ASP A 228 -0.19 4.33 2.78
N PHE A 229 -1.34 5.01 2.70
CA PHE A 229 -2.36 4.81 1.68
C PHE A 229 -2.51 6.10 0.89
N ASN A 230 -2.18 6.03 -0.40
CA ASN A 230 -2.18 7.21 -1.26
C ASN A 230 -2.91 6.95 -2.59
N GLN A 231 -3.76 7.88 -3.01
CA GLN A 231 -4.48 7.82 -4.28
C GLN A 231 -5.22 6.48 -4.56
N ASN A 232 -5.76 5.84 -3.52
CA ASN A 232 -6.69 4.72 -3.67
C ASN A 232 -8.13 5.23 -3.76
N VAL A 233 -9.06 4.38 -4.25
CA VAL A 233 -10.50 4.72 -4.15
C VAL A 233 -10.91 4.70 -2.68
N THR A 234 -10.63 3.61 -1.96
CA THR A 234 -10.68 3.57 -0.50
C THR A 234 -9.31 3.22 0.07
N GLY A 235 -8.82 3.97 1.06
CA GLY A 235 -7.56 3.63 1.71
C GLY A 235 -7.67 2.31 2.49
N ILE A 236 -8.59 2.25 3.44
CA ILE A 236 -8.81 1.10 4.33
C ILE A 236 -10.30 0.73 4.33
N MET A 237 -10.62 -0.53 4.04
CA MET A 237 -11.98 -1.08 4.09
C MET A 237 -12.03 -2.23 5.09
N LEU A 238 -12.79 -2.08 6.17
CA LEU A 238 -13.13 -3.15 7.10
C LEU A 238 -14.57 -3.56 6.89
N MET A 239 -14.79 -4.84 6.62
CA MET A 239 -16.11 -5.42 6.40
C MET A 239 -16.30 -6.63 7.30
N MET A 240 -17.29 -6.59 8.19
CA MET A 240 -17.58 -7.68 9.13
C MET A 240 -16.30 -8.09 9.88
N THR A 241 -15.60 -7.10 10.45
CA THR A 241 -14.31 -7.25 11.13
C THR A 241 -14.48 -6.97 12.61
N GLU A 242 -13.88 -7.79 13.47
CA GLU A 242 -13.91 -7.62 14.93
C GLU A 242 -12.49 -7.49 15.50
N ASP A 243 -12.34 -6.76 16.61
CA ASP A 243 -11.08 -6.65 17.37
C ASP A 243 -9.90 -6.17 16.50
N ALA A 244 -9.99 -4.96 15.95
CA ALA A 244 -8.96 -4.41 15.08
C ALA A 244 -8.43 -3.05 15.55
N GLN A 245 -7.12 -2.87 15.47
CA GLN A 245 -6.41 -1.63 15.80
C GLN A 245 -5.79 -1.03 14.55
N LEU A 246 -6.16 0.21 14.25
CA LEU A 246 -5.73 0.99 13.11
C LEU A 246 -4.97 2.20 13.66
N GLN A 247 -3.64 2.13 13.70
CA GLN A 247 -2.84 3.12 14.40
C GLN A 247 -1.75 3.78 13.56
N ASN A 248 -1.55 5.09 13.72
CA ASN A 248 -0.46 5.83 13.08
C ASN A 248 -0.42 5.68 11.54
N ASN A 249 -1.56 5.44 10.88
CA ASN A 249 -1.61 5.31 9.42
C ASN A 249 -1.78 6.68 8.77
N HIS A 250 -1.18 6.85 7.59
CA HIS A 250 -1.37 8.02 6.75
C HIS A 250 -2.31 7.66 5.60
N VAL A 251 -3.47 8.32 5.55
CA VAL A 251 -4.50 8.06 4.54
C VAL A 251 -4.74 9.34 3.76
N THR A 252 -4.14 9.42 2.58
CA THR A 252 -3.99 10.68 1.84
C THR A 252 -4.56 10.61 0.43
N GLU A 253 -5.26 11.68 0.03
CA GLU A 253 -5.73 11.91 -1.34
C GLU A 253 -6.78 10.90 -1.85
N GLN A 254 -7.67 10.38 -1.00
CA GLN A 254 -8.76 9.50 -1.45
C GLN A 254 -9.95 10.36 -1.90
N ASN A 255 -9.71 11.20 -2.91
CA ASN A 255 -10.57 12.32 -3.31
C ASN A 255 -11.39 12.09 -4.59
N GLY A 256 -11.36 10.87 -5.13
CA GLY A 256 -12.19 10.48 -6.27
C GLY A 256 -13.70 10.59 -5.99
N LEU A 257 -14.52 10.44 -7.04
CA LEU A 257 -15.99 10.54 -6.95
C LEU A 257 -16.64 9.52 -6.01
N ASN A 258 -15.99 8.41 -5.69
CA ASN A 258 -16.44 7.46 -4.67
C ASN A 258 -15.34 7.25 -3.62
N GLY A 259 -14.51 8.27 -3.41
CA GLY A 259 -13.32 8.22 -2.58
C GLY A 259 -13.64 8.16 -1.09
N SER A 260 -12.91 7.36 -0.32
CA SER A 260 -12.97 7.36 1.15
C SER A 260 -11.61 7.03 1.76
N GLY A 261 -11.27 7.64 2.89
CA GLY A 261 -10.04 7.30 3.60
C GLY A 261 -10.16 5.91 4.22
N MET A 262 -11.11 5.76 5.14
CA MET A 262 -11.40 4.54 5.87
C MET A 262 -12.91 4.30 5.91
N VAL A 263 -13.31 3.05 5.69
CA VAL A 263 -14.71 2.61 5.78
C VAL A 263 -14.81 1.44 6.75
N LEU A 264 -15.67 1.58 7.76
CA LEU A 264 -15.97 0.56 8.75
C LEU A 264 -17.40 0.05 8.55
N PHE A 265 -17.56 -1.11 7.93
CA PHE A 265 -18.86 -1.70 7.62
C PHE A 265 -19.13 -2.94 8.46
N GLU A 266 -20.20 -2.92 9.26
CA GLU A 266 -20.58 -4.02 10.16
C GLU A 266 -19.41 -4.47 11.05
N ALA A 267 -18.66 -3.51 11.60
CA ALA A 267 -17.47 -3.77 12.39
C ALA A 267 -17.74 -3.60 13.90
N LYS A 268 -16.88 -4.20 14.74
CA LYS A 268 -17.02 -4.19 16.20
C LYS A 268 -15.66 -4.17 16.88
N ASN A 269 -15.57 -3.48 18.01
CA ASN A 269 -14.36 -3.31 18.81
C ASN A 269 -13.17 -2.83 17.96
N ILE A 270 -13.34 -1.65 17.35
CA ILE A 270 -12.37 -1.06 16.44
C ILE A 270 -11.73 0.15 17.08
N ASP A 271 -10.40 0.16 17.19
CA ASP A 271 -9.64 1.31 17.66
C ASP A 271 -8.97 2.02 16.49
N VAL A 272 -9.28 3.30 16.31
CA VAL A 272 -8.74 4.17 15.27
C VAL A 272 -7.94 5.27 15.98
N LEU A 273 -6.62 5.09 16.04
CA LEU A 273 -5.74 5.84 16.94
C LEU A 273 -4.63 6.57 16.17
N TYR A 274 -4.40 7.85 16.44
CA TYR A 274 -3.23 8.59 15.92
C TYR A 274 -3.08 8.60 14.38
N ASN A 275 -4.15 8.38 13.62
CA ASN A 275 -4.08 8.36 12.15
C ASN A 275 -4.15 9.78 11.58
N HIS A 276 -3.51 9.98 10.43
CA HIS A 276 -3.58 11.22 9.67
C HIS A 276 -4.43 11.03 8.41
N PHE A 277 -5.60 11.65 8.38
CA PHE A 277 -6.50 11.63 7.24
C PHE A 277 -6.46 12.97 6.52
N GLN A 278 -5.85 13.00 5.33
CA GLN A 278 -5.66 14.25 4.59
C GLN A 278 -6.23 14.22 3.17
N ASN A 279 -6.94 15.29 2.79
CA ASN A 279 -7.41 15.50 1.41
C ASN A 279 -8.25 14.33 0.89
N ASN A 280 -9.07 13.73 1.75
CA ASN A 280 -10.01 12.68 1.37
C ASN A 280 -11.38 13.29 1.08
N ARG A 281 -12.16 12.62 0.24
CA ARG A 281 -13.56 12.99 0.08
C ARG A 281 -14.32 12.75 1.39
N THR A 282 -14.34 11.51 1.87
CA THR A 282 -14.79 11.18 3.23
C THR A 282 -13.62 10.55 3.95
N ALA A 283 -13.11 11.11 5.05
CA ALA A 283 -11.95 10.54 5.73
C ALA A 283 -12.28 9.24 6.47
N LEU A 284 -13.30 9.26 7.34
CA LEU A 284 -13.81 8.08 8.02
C LEU A 284 -15.32 7.97 7.80
N SER A 285 -15.76 6.83 7.27
CA SER A 285 -17.18 6.52 7.12
C SER A 285 -17.49 5.23 7.87
N THR A 286 -18.54 5.24 8.68
CA THR A 286 -18.98 4.08 9.44
C THR A 286 -20.37 3.68 9.00
N GLN A 287 -20.63 2.37 8.96
CA GLN A 287 -21.93 1.82 8.63
C GLN A 287 -22.23 0.60 9.49
N LYS A 288 -23.25 0.68 10.35
CA LYS A 288 -23.61 -0.38 11.30
C LYS A 288 -22.46 -0.72 12.25
N LEU A 289 -21.81 0.30 12.79
CA LEU A 289 -20.67 0.16 13.70
C LEU A 289 -21.14 -0.12 15.14
N ALA A 290 -20.71 -1.25 15.70
CA ALA A 290 -21.17 -1.70 17.00
C ALA A 290 -20.46 -0.98 18.17
N THR A 291 -19.13 -1.03 18.21
CA THR A 291 -18.29 -0.37 19.22
C THR A 291 -16.98 0.06 18.59
N SER A 292 -16.49 1.26 18.95
CA SER A 292 -15.23 1.79 18.47
C SER A 292 -14.73 2.95 19.32
N THR A 293 -13.42 3.16 19.24
CA THR A 293 -12.72 4.31 19.81
C THR A 293 -12.02 5.05 18.68
N VAL A 294 -12.40 6.29 18.42
CA VAL A 294 -11.73 7.17 17.45
C VAL A 294 -11.05 8.28 18.23
N GLU A 295 -9.73 8.15 18.45
CA GLU A 295 -8.98 9.10 19.26
C GLU A 295 -7.62 9.52 18.72
N TYR A 296 -7.22 10.74 19.05
CA TYR A 296 -5.93 11.34 18.68
C TYR A 296 -5.65 11.38 17.18
N ASN A 297 -6.67 11.27 16.32
CA ASN A 297 -6.52 11.36 14.88
C ASN A 297 -6.52 12.82 14.42
N THR A 298 -5.83 13.08 13.32
CA THR A 298 -5.88 14.36 12.61
C THR A 298 -6.69 14.21 11.34
N PHE A 299 -7.80 14.93 11.25
CA PHE A 299 -8.65 15.04 10.07
C PHE A 299 -8.40 16.39 9.41
N GLN A 300 -7.61 16.38 8.34
CA GLN A 300 -7.17 17.60 7.67
C GLN A 300 -7.67 17.72 6.22
N MET A 301 -8.27 18.87 5.88
CA MET A 301 -8.63 19.23 4.49
C MET A 301 -9.52 18.19 3.79
N ASN A 302 -10.40 17.52 4.52
CA ASN A 302 -11.33 16.54 3.96
C ASN A 302 -12.66 17.21 3.57
N GLN A 303 -13.38 16.69 2.57
CA GLN A 303 -14.73 17.19 2.29
C GLN A 303 -15.71 16.80 3.41
N THR A 304 -15.54 15.61 3.98
CA THR A 304 -16.20 15.18 5.22
C THR A 304 -15.17 14.44 6.05
N ALA A 305 -14.94 14.85 7.29
CA ALA A 305 -13.99 14.17 8.17
C ALA A 305 -14.59 12.86 8.70
N ILE A 306 -15.72 12.90 9.41
CA ILE A 306 -16.39 11.70 9.91
C ILE A 306 -17.85 11.66 9.44
N GLU A 307 -18.24 10.51 8.90
CA GLU A 307 -19.63 10.16 8.63
C GLU A 307 -20.04 8.94 9.45
N LEU A 308 -21.11 9.09 10.25
CA LEU A 308 -21.67 8.05 11.10
C LEU A 308 -23.01 7.57 10.53
N LEU A 309 -23.07 6.35 10.01
CA LEU A 309 -24.33 5.78 9.49
C LEU A 309 -24.72 4.56 10.32
N ARG A 310 -25.92 4.57 10.89
CA ARG A 310 -26.43 3.43 11.68
C ARG A 310 -25.45 3.00 12.79
N SER A 311 -24.76 3.95 13.42
CA SER A 311 -23.77 3.66 14.47
C SER A 311 -24.42 3.60 15.85
N ASN A 312 -23.90 2.76 16.74
CA ASN A 312 -24.40 2.67 18.11
C ASN A 312 -23.83 3.78 19.02
N LYS A 313 -24.45 3.99 20.18
CA LYS A 313 -24.09 5.05 21.16
C LYS A 313 -22.78 4.80 21.87
N GLU A 314 -22.35 3.55 21.95
CA GLU A 314 -21.13 3.07 22.59
C GLU A 314 -19.87 3.46 21.81
N ASN A 315 -20.00 3.96 20.58
CA ASN A 315 -18.89 4.50 19.81
C ASN A 315 -18.46 5.86 20.36
N THR A 316 -17.15 6.10 20.43
CA THR A 316 -16.56 7.35 20.95
C THR A 316 -15.72 8.06 19.89
N VAL A 317 -15.84 9.38 19.82
CA VAL A 317 -15.00 10.28 19.02
C VAL A 317 -14.43 11.32 19.97
N TYR A 318 -13.15 11.13 20.32
CA TYR A 318 -12.52 11.78 21.46
C TYR A 318 -11.12 12.30 21.11
N ALA A 319 -10.74 13.50 21.57
CA ALA A 319 -9.37 14.01 21.41
C ALA A 319 -8.84 14.01 19.96
N ASN A 320 -9.69 14.30 18.97
CA ASN A 320 -9.27 14.41 17.57
C ASN A 320 -9.12 15.88 17.15
N ASP A 321 -8.29 16.10 16.13
CA ASP A 321 -8.12 17.42 15.50
C ASP A 321 -8.86 17.48 14.17
N PHE A 322 -9.78 18.44 14.05
CA PHE A 322 -10.49 18.74 12.82
C PHE A 322 -10.02 20.07 12.24
N VAL A 323 -9.29 20.03 11.11
CA VAL A 323 -8.65 21.21 10.52
C VAL A 323 -8.95 21.33 9.03
N GLY A 324 -9.58 22.43 8.61
CA GLY A 324 -9.81 22.77 7.22
C GLY A 324 -10.78 21.84 6.50
N ASN A 325 -11.59 21.07 7.23
CA ASN A 325 -12.60 20.22 6.63
C ASN A 325 -13.83 21.03 6.23
N ILE A 326 -14.52 20.61 5.16
CA ILE A 326 -15.79 21.24 4.77
C ILE A 326 -16.92 20.83 5.73
N VAL A 327 -16.91 19.58 6.18
CA VAL A 327 -17.85 19.03 7.18
C VAL A 327 -17.05 18.21 8.18
N ASN A 328 -17.07 18.59 9.45
CA ASN A 328 -16.35 17.87 10.50
C ASN A 328 -17.03 16.53 10.84
N LEU A 329 -18.28 16.55 11.27
CA LEU A 329 -19.05 15.33 11.56
C LEU A 329 -20.43 15.39 10.90
N ARG A 330 -20.94 14.24 10.45
CA ARG A 330 -22.34 14.06 10.06
C ARG A 330 -22.89 12.70 10.48
N SER A 331 -24.20 12.62 10.65
CA SER A 331 -24.91 11.40 11.03
C SER A 331 -26.26 11.27 10.32
N ASP A 332 -26.77 10.05 10.21
CA ASP A 332 -28.12 9.71 9.73
C ASP A 332 -29.20 9.72 10.83
N GLY A 333 -28.92 10.35 11.97
CA GLY A 333 -29.78 10.33 13.17
C GLY A 333 -29.28 9.38 14.25
N THR A 334 -28.16 8.69 14.00
CA THR A 334 -27.48 7.89 15.01
C THR A 334 -26.59 8.72 15.92
N SER A 335 -26.38 8.23 17.14
CA SER A 335 -25.63 8.92 18.17
C SER A 335 -24.34 8.16 18.45
N SER A 336 -23.24 8.89 18.57
CA SER A 336 -21.98 8.44 19.12
C SER A 336 -21.54 9.49 20.15
N SER A 337 -20.80 9.09 21.17
CA SER A 337 -20.29 10.02 22.17
C SER A 337 -19.17 10.85 21.54
N ILE A 338 -19.30 12.17 21.64
CA ILE A 338 -18.34 13.13 21.09
C ILE A 338 -17.94 14.05 22.24
N SER A 339 -16.65 14.15 22.51
CA SER A 339 -16.14 15.00 23.58
C SER A 339 -14.67 15.34 23.36
N GLN A 340 -14.24 16.52 23.80
CA GLN A 340 -12.82 16.91 23.81
C GLN A 340 -12.16 16.82 22.45
N ASN A 341 -12.85 17.21 21.39
CA ASN A 341 -12.21 17.38 20.08
C ASN A 341 -11.84 18.85 19.85
N TYR A 342 -10.79 19.06 19.07
CA TYR A 342 -10.37 20.38 18.59
C TYR A 342 -10.97 20.64 17.20
N TYR A 343 -11.55 21.81 17.02
CA TYR A 343 -12.13 22.26 15.75
C TYR A 343 -11.56 23.63 15.38
N ASP A 344 -11.04 23.77 14.17
CA ASP A 344 -10.49 25.04 13.70
C ASP A 344 -11.54 26.14 13.46
N ASP A 345 -12.82 25.79 13.41
CA ASP A 345 -13.96 26.71 13.30
C ASP A 345 -14.69 26.98 14.63
N TYR A 346 -14.14 26.48 15.75
CA TYR A 346 -14.65 26.77 17.09
C TYR A 346 -14.24 28.17 17.54
N ASP A 347 -15.23 28.99 17.91
CA ASP A 347 -15.08 30.38 18.35
C ASP A 347 -15.62 30.61 19.78
N GLY A 348 -15.70 29.54 20.57
CA GLY A 348 -16.11 29.62 21.97
C GLY A 348 -15.08 30.29 22.87
N ILE A 349 -15.46 30.44 24.14
CA ILE A 349 -14.67 31.09 25.17
C ILE A 349 -14.37 30.06 26.26
N ASP A 350 -13.15 30.13 26.81
CA ASP A 350 -12.69 29.42 27.99
C ASP A 350 -12.45 30.46 29.09
N PHE A 351 -13.36 30.55 30.06
CA PHE A 351 -13.33 31.56 31.13
C PHE A 351 -12.40 31.18 32.29
N ASP A 352 -12.20 29.88 32.53
CA ASP A 352 -11.37 29.38 33.64
C ASP A 352 -9.93 28.99 33.19
N ASP A 353 -9.61 29.16 31.91
CA ASP A 353 -8.31 28.96 31.27
C ASP A 353 -7.81 27.51 31.45
N ASN A 354 -8.73 26.55 31.38
CA ASN A 354 -8.43 25.13 31.57
C ASN A 354 -8.11 24.38 30.26
N GLY A 355 -8.23 25.05 29.11
CA GLY A 355 -8.00 24.50 27.77
C GLY A 355 -9.23 23.86 27.12
N ILE A 356 -10.38 23.88 27.78
CA ILE A 356 -11.68 23.39 27.33
C ILE A 356 -12.63 24.58 27.22
N GLY A 357 -13.34 24.68 26.10
CA GLY A 357 -14.30 25.76 25.90
C GLY A 357 -15.59 25.55 26.70
N ASP A 358 -16.10 26.62 27.31
CA ASP A 358 -17.33 26.61 28.12
C ASP A 358 -18.62 26.54 27.29
N SER A 359 -18.50 26.73 25.97
CA SER A 359 -19.63 26.68 25.03
C SER A 359 -19.62 25.39 24.22
N PRO A 360 -20.71 24.62 24.15
CA PRO A 360 -20.76 23.41 23.35
C PRO A 360 -20.51 23.68 21.86
N TYR A 361 -19.83 22.75 21.19
CA TYR A 361 -19.71 22.72 19.73
C TYR A 361 -20.77 21.79 19.14
N VAL A 362 -21.54 22.28 18.17
CA VAL A 362 -22.53 21.48 17.45
C VAL A 362 -22.05 21.25 16.03
N ALA A 363 -21.70 20.01 15.69
CA ALA A 363 -21.11 19.67 14.38
C ALA A 363 -22.12 19.69 13.22
N LEU A 364 -23.41 19.88 13.49
CA LEU A 364 -24.46 19.90 12.48
C LEU A 364 -24.57 21.29 11.81
N GLN A 365 -24.03 21.41 10.60
CA GLN A 365 -24.25 22.57 9.73
C GLN A 365 -25.22 22.22 8.59
N SER A 366 -26.34 22.95 8.46
CA SER A 366 -27.35 22.69 7.43
C SER A 366 -26.78 22.78 6.02
N PHE A 367 -25.92 23.77 5.77
CA PHE A 367 -25.28 23.95 4.47
C PHE A 367 -24.31 22.82 4.12
N GLY A 368 -23.54 22.34 5.11
CA GLY A 368 -22.69 21.15 4.99
C GLY A 368 -23.47 19.95 4.47
N GLN A 369 -24.65 19.68 5.05
CA GLN A 369 -25.53 18.59 4.62
C GLN A 369 -26.05 18.76 3.18
N TRP A 370 -26.30 20.00 2.75
CA TRP A 370 -26.74 20.26 1.37
C TRP A 370 -25.61 20.04 0.35
N MET A 371 -24.38 20.43 0.68
CA MET A 371 -23.22 20.21 -0.19
C MET A 371 -22.97 18.73 -0.47
N VAL A 372 -23.20 17.86 0.53
CA VAL A 372 -23.11 16.41 0.34
C VAL A 372 -24.14 15.92 -0.69
N ARG A 373 -25.38 16.42 -0.64
CA ARG A 373 -26.45 16.04 -1.57
C ARG A 373 -26.25 16.60 -2.97
N LYS A 374 -25.68 17.81 -3.06
CA LYS A 374 -25.43 18.55 -4.29
C LYS A 374 -24.03 19.18 -4.24
N PRO A 375 -22.98 18.49 -4.73
CA PRO A 375 -21.62 19.00 -4.73
C PRO A 375 -21.45 20.37 -5.40
N SER A 376 -22.32 20.72 -6.34
CA SER A 376 -22.37 22.05 -6.96
C SER A 376 -22.60 23.20 -5.97
N TYR A 377 -23.04 22.93 -4.75
CA TYR A 377 -23.17 23.98 -3.73
C TYR A 377 -21.84 24.44 -3.14
N GLN A 378 -20.73 23.72 -3.39
CA GLN A 378 -19.39 24.16 -2.98
C GLN A 378 -19.04 25.56 -3.51
N TYR A 379 -19.60 26.01 -4.64
CA TYR A 379 -19.41 27.38 -5.15
C TYR A 379 -19.92 28.48 -4.21
N PHE A 380 -20.80 28.16 -3.27
CA PHE A 380 -21.38 29.11 -2.32
C PHE A 380 -20.74 29.04 -0.93
N ILE A 381 -19.69 28.22 -0.73
CA ILE A 381 -18.88 28.22 0.49
C ILE A 381 -18.40 29.66 0.75
N GLU A 382 -18.52 30.11 1.99
CA GLU A 382 -18.23 31.50 2.42
C GLU A 382 -19.06 32.61 1.76
N SER A 383 -20.12 32.29 1.02
CA SER A 383 -21.04 33.33 0.54
C SER A 383 -21.77 33.99 1.72
N PRO A 384 -22.13 35.30 1.64
CA PRO A 384 -22.79 35.99 2.75
C PRO A 384 -24.05 35.30 3.26
N SER A 385 -24.81 34.67 2.37
CA SER A 385 -26.01 33.91 2.72
C SER A 385 -25.69 32.64 3.52
N VAL A 386 -24.60 31.94 3.19
CA VAL A 386 -24.14 30.74 3.90
C VAL A 386 -23.58 31.11 5.27
N VAL A 387 -22.80 32.18 5.36
CA VAL A 387 -22.30 32.70 6.64
C VAL A 387 -23.48 33.07 7.57
N LEU A 388 -24.50 33.74 7.04
CA LEU A 388 -25.70 34.06 7.81
C LEU A 388 -26.47 32.80 8.24
N LEU A 389 -26.64 31.83 7.33
CA LEU A 389 -27.28 30.55 7.64
C LEU A 389 -26.55 29.80 8.75
N ASN A 390 -25.21 29.71 8.67
CA ASN A 390 -24.39 29.07 9.70
C ASN A 390 -24.55 29.76 11.08
N LYS A 391 -24.66 31.10 11.10
CA LYS A 391 -24.95 31.84 12.35
C LYS A 391 -26.35 31.54 12.91
N MET A 392 -27.37 31.43 12.05
CA MET A 392 -28.72 31.06 12.46
C MET A 392 -28.79 29.61 12.97
N ASP A 393 -28.11 28.69 12.28
CA ASP A 393 -27.99 27.28 12.69
C ASP A 393 -27.36 27.19 14.08
N ARG A 394 -26.25 27.90 14.34
CA ARG A 394 -25.61 27.92 15.67
C ARG A 394 -26.56 28.39 16.78
N GLN A 395 -27.32 29.46 16.55
CA GLN A 395 -28.28 29.96 17.54
C GLN A 395 -29.44 29.01 17.78
N THR A 396 -29.93 28.36 16.73
CA THR A 396 -31.07 27.44 16.80
C THR A 396 -30.65 26.10 17.41
N ASN A 397 -29.47 25.61 17.01
CA ASN A 397 -28.89 24.36 17.47
C ASN A 397 -28.23 24.48 18.85
N ALA A 398 -28.07 25.67 19.42
CA ALA A 398 -27.63 25.83 20.81
C ALA A 398 -28.57 25.13 21.83
N ILE A 399 -29.80 24.80 21.40
CA ILE A 399 -30.82 24.09 22.19
C ILE A 399 -30.88 22.60 21.79
N GLU A 400 -30.19 22.19 20.71
CA GLU A 400 -30.07 20.78 20.31
C GLU A 400 -29.26 20.02 21.37
N THR A 401 -29.87 18.98 21.90
CA THR A 401 -29.28 18.16 22.97
C THR A 401 -29.02 16.72 22.55
N GLU A 402 -29.49 16.33 21.37
CA GLU A 402 -29.62 14.91 21.05
C GLU A 402 -28.56 14.38 20.07
N GLN A 403 -27.90 15.22 19.24
CA GLN A 403 -27.01 14.70 18.19
C GLN A 403 -25.79 15.57 17.87
N LEU A 404 -24.62 14.91 17.81
CA LEU A 404 -23.34 15.47 17.38
C LEU A 404 -22.89 16.75 18.10
N VAL A 405 -23.11 16.78 19.41
CA VAL A 405 -22.70 17.89 20.28
C VAL A 405 -21.48 17.48 21.09
N ASP A 406 -20.39 18.21 20.94
CA ASP A 406 -19.25 18.17 21.86
C ASP A 406 -19.47 19.20 22.96
N LYS A 407 -19.60 18.75 24.20
CA LYS A 407 -19.82 19.64 25.36
C LYS A 407 -18.53 20.21 25.94
N GLU A 408 -17.41 19.62 25.58
CA GLU A 408 -16.09 19.93 26.13
C GLU A 408 -15.09 20.15 24.98
N PRO A 409 -15.39 20.99 23.97
CA PRO A 409 -14.47 21.19 22.85
C PRO A 409 -13.14 21.77 23.34
N MET A 410 -12.02 21.31 22.77
CA MET A 410 -10.70 21.78 23.18
C MET A 410 -10.35 23.11 22.50
N MET A 411 -9.69 24.00 23.25
CA MET A 411 -9.21 25.30 22.75
C MET A 411 -7.93 25.17 21.90
N TYR A 412 -7.19 24.08 22.08
CA TYR A 412 -5.94 23.80 21.39
C TYR A 412 -5.96 22.40 20.80
N SER A 413 -5.13 22.20 19.78
CA SER A 413 -4.94 20.90 19.13
C SER A 413 -4.59 19.80 20.16
N ALA A 414 -5.26 18.66 20.02
CA ALA A 414 -5.04 17.43 20.78
C ALA A 414 -3.63 16.88 20.55
N GLN A 415 -3.11 17.10 19.34
CA GLN A 415 -1.75 16.75 19.00
C GLN A 415 -0.79 17.81 19.54
N LYS A 416 0.10 17.42 20.44
CA LYS A 416 1.25 18.26 20.77
C LYS A 416 2.07 18.45 19.51
N ALA A 417 2.06 19.65 18.96
CA ALA A 417 2.94 20.01 17.86
C ALA A 417 4.39 19.69 18.24
N THR A 418 4.92 18.59 17.72
CA THR A 418 6.36 18.31 17.72
C THR A 418 6.97 19.31 16.76
N THR A 419 7.23 20.51 17.27
CA THR A 419 7.89 21.55 16.50
C THR A 419 9.37 21.20 16.45
N GLU A 420 9.73 20.14 15.71
CA GLU A 420 11.09 19.94 15.17
C GLU A 420 11.30 20.78 13.90
N GLY A 421 10.49 21.83 13.73
CA GLY A 421 10.79 22.91 12.82
C GLY A 421 12.00 23.66 13.36
N ASN A 422 13.19 23.26 12.94
CA ASN A 422 14.42 24.03 13.12
C ASN A 422 14.29 25.30 12.26
N ILE A 423 13.49 26.27 12.72
CA ILE A 423 13.36 27.58 12.09
C ILE A 423 14.75 28.19 12.18
N GLN A 424 15.49 28.10 11.08
CA GLN A 424 16.81 28.67 11.00
C GLN A 424 16.63 30.18 11.02
N LEU A 425 16.85 30.80 12.18
CA LEU A 425 16.60 32.22 12.45
C LEU A 425 17.14 33.14 11.34
N TRP A 426 18.27 32.76 10.71
CA TRP A 426 18.87 33.52 9.62
C TRP A 426 17.99 33.57 8.36
N GLN A 427 17.18 32.56 8.06
CA GLN A 427 16.24 32.54 6.93
C GLN A 427 15.08 33.52 7.17
N VAL A 428 14.58 33.59 8.40
CA VAL A 428 13.54 34.55 8.79
C VAL A 428 14.09 35.98 8.75
N VAL A 429 15.30 36.19 9.30
CA VAL A 429 15.96 37.49 9.30
C VAL A 429 16.25 37.96 7.87
N THR A 430 16.83 37.11 7.02
CA THR A 430 17.12 37.45 5.62
C THR A 430 15.85 37.76 4.83
N GLY A 431 14.79 36.96 4.99
CA GLY A 431 13.48 37.22 4.41
C GLY A 431 12.90 38.57 4.83
N LEU A 432 12.91 38.87 6.14
CA LEU A 432 12.45 40.16 6.67
C LEU A 432 13.29 41.34 6.16
N THR A 433 14.62 41.23 6.13
CA THR A 433 15.47 42.28 5.56
C THR A 433 15.22 42.49 4.06
N GLY A 434 15.00 41.43 3.29
CA GLY A 434 14.65 41.53 1.87
C GLY A 434 13.31 42.26 1.67
N LEU A 435 12.32 41.97 2.51
CA LEU A 435 11.00 42.59 2.47
C LEU A 435 11.08 44.09 2.82
N VAL A 436 11.86 44.45 3.85
CA VAL A 436 12.11 45.84 4.24
C VAL A 436 12.88 46.60 3.16
N LEU A 437 13.90 45.99 2.55
CA LEU A 437 14.65 46.59 1.43
C LEU A 437 13.77 46.80 0.20
N GLY A 438 12.91 45.82 -0.12
CA GLY A 438 11.94 45.92 -1.22
C GLY A 438 10.95 47.07 -1.00
N LEU A 439 10.40 47.19 0.20
CA LEU A 439 9.51 48.31 0.57
C LEU A 439 10.24 49.67 0.55
N TRP A 440 11.51 49.70 0.96
CA TRP A 440 12.32 50.92 0.91
C TRP A 440 12.61 51.36 -0.53
N LEU A 441 12.99 50.43 -1.41
CA LEU A 441 13.22 50.70 -2.83
C LEU A 441 11.95 51.15 -3.54
N TRP A 442 10.82 50.47 -3.30
CA TRP A 442 9.52 50.84 -3.85
C TRP A 442 9.09 52.25 -3.43
N ARG A 443 9.28 52.61 -2.16
CA ARG A 443 9.00 53.97 -1.66
C ARG A 443 9.89 55.03 -2.32
N LYS A 444 11.12 54.67 -2.69
CA LYS A 444 12.08 55.57 -3.35
C LYS A 444 11.75 55.80 -4.82
N GLU A 445 11.19 54.80 -5.51
CA GLU A 445 10.66 54.95 -6.87
C GLU A 445 9.34 55.74 -6.90
N ALA A 446 8.49 55.60 -5.88
CA ALA A 446 7.24 56.35 -5.77
C ALA A 446 7.42 57.84 -5.37
N SER A 447 8.65 58.31 -5.17
CA SER A 447 8.99 59.70 -4.77
C SER A 447 9.83 60.46 -5.79
N VAL A 448 9.95 59.92 -7.01
CA VAL A 448 10.42 60.61 -8.23
C VAL A 448 9.20 60.81 -9.14
#